data_AF-A0AAX4HH01-F1
#
_entry.id   AF-A0AAX4HH01-F1
#
_cell.length_a   1.000
_cell.length_b   1.000
_cell.length_c   1.000
_cell.angle_alpha   90.00
_cell.angle_beta   90.00
_cell.angle_gamma   90.00
#
_symmetry.space_group_name_H-M   'P 1'
#
loop_
_entity.id
_entity.type
_entity.pdbx_description
1 polymer ?
#
loop_
_entity_poly.entity_id
_entity_poly.type
_entity_poly.pdbx_seq_one_letter_code
_entity_poly.pdbx_strand_id
1 'polypeptide(L)'
;MSFSSASSKKKATDTVNKLFESMLPGTRVLPGSNQISTTESFHREATKQKLLPEEIRKINKTQKSKQNKQVNKKVLKDKKFTKLMKYKLIKSHKDKDDLTEEEQKFLRKLIKKNSSAIRRAGDVDDMMIKEEIDELRSEILLLENEKYDRSNAKQKENRLQAFKEKIASGTVSYPGLTPGLAPVGLDDESDEE
;
A
#
# COMPACT_ATOMS: atom_id res chain seq x y z
N MET A 1 56.58 30.59 49.56
CA MET A 1 55.47 30.48 48.57
C MET A 1 56.03 29.90 47.28
N SER A 2 55.62 28.70 46.87
CA SER A 2 56.09 28.04 45.65
C SER A 2 54.94 27.88 44.66
N PHE A 3 55.16 28.18 43.38
CA PHE A 3 54.16 27.96 42.33
C PHE A 3 53.86 26.46 42.20
N SER A 4 52.59 26.07 42.39
CA SER A 4 52.17 24.66 42.45
C SER A 4 51.93 24.02 41.08
N SER A 5 51.62 24.80 40.04
CA SER A 5 51.31 24.28 38.70
C SER A 5 52.43 24.55 37.70
N ALA A 6 52.66 23.60 36.77
CA ALA A 6 53.64 23.73 35.70
C ALA A 6 53.37 24.96 34.80
N SER A 7 52.10 25.26 34.55
CA SER A 7 51.68 26.45 33.80
C SER A 7 52.03 27.75 34.55
N SER A 8 51.82 27.79 35.86
CA SER A 8 52.18 28.97 36.66
C SER A 8 53.70 29.15 36.76
N LYS A 9 54.47 28.06 36.88
CA LYS A 9 55.94 28.11 36.82
C LYS A 9 56.42 28.69 35.49
N LYS A 10 55.87 28.19 34.37
CA LYS A 10 56.22 28.66 33.02
C LYS A 10 55.91 30.14 32.80
N LYS A 11 54.72 30.60 33.24
CA LYS A 11 54.36 32.02 33.14
C LYS A 11 55.30 32.90 33.97
N ALA A 12 55.66 32.46 35.18
CA ALA A 12 56.60 33.18 36.03
C ALA A 12 58.00 33.27 35.39
N THR A 13 58.51 32.17 34.83
CA THR A 13 59.81 32.19 34.12
C THR A 13 59.78 33.10 32.91
N ASP A 14 58.69 33.09 32.12
CA ASP A 14 58.55 33.95 30.94
C ASP A 14 58.51 35.44 31.32
N THR A 15 57.84 35.80 32.42
CA THR A 15 57.81 37.19 32.91
C THR A 15 59.18 37.65 33.40
N VAL A 16 59.93 36.78 34.07
CA VAL A 16 61.28 37.06 34.56
C VAL A 16 62.25 37.21 33.39
N ASN A 17 62.16 36.34 32.38
CA ASN A 17 62.99 36.42 31.18
C ASN A 17 62.76 37.72 30.40
N LYS A 18 61.50 38.18 30.27
CA LYS A 18 61.18 39.48 29.66
C LYS A 18 61.75 40.67 30.44
N LEU A 19 61.73 40.59 31.78
CA LEU A 19 62.32 41.63 32.61
C LEU A 19 63.85 41.68 32.42
N PHE A 20 64.50 40.52 32.36
CA PHE A 20 65.93 40.45 32.09
C PHE A 20 66.29 40.94 30.68
N GLU A 21 65.48 40.66 29.67
CA GLU A 21 65.66 41.22 28.32
C GLU A 21 65.58 42.75 28.31
N SER A 22 64.73 43.34 29.15
CA SER A 22 64.59 44.81 29.23
C SER A 22 65.71 45.51 30.01
N MET A 23 66.35 44.80 30.95
CA MET A 23 67.39 45.35 31.83
C MET A 23 68.80 45.04 31.32
N LEU A 24 68.98 43.91 30.64
CA LEU A 24 70.26 43.39 30.20
C LEU A 24 70.14 42.92 28.74
N PRO A 25 70.42 43.81 27.77
CA PRO A 25 70.42 43.42 26.36
C PRO A 25 71.45 42.31 26.13
N GLY A 26 70.99 41.14 25.66
CA GLY A 26 71.83 39.99 25.34
C GLY A 26 71.66 38.76 26.25
N THR A 27 70.84 38.80 27.30
CA THR A 27 70.66 37.67 28.24
C THR A 27 69.49 36.75 27.84
N ARG A 28 69.62 36.02 26.72
CA ARG A 28 68.67 34.95 26.40
C ARG A 28 69.06 33.63 27.07
N VAL A 29 68.29 33.20 28.07
CA VAL A 29 68.31 31.80 28.52
C VAL A 29 67.52 30.97 27.50
N LEU A 30 68.21 30.43 26.50
CA LEU A 30 67.61 29.59 25.47
C LEU A 30 67.20 28.22 26.05
N PRO A 31 65.97 27.75 25.84
CA PRO A 31 65.74 26.36 25.52
C PRO A 31 65.68 26.24 23.98
N GLY A 32 66.63 25.50 23.41
CA GLY A 32 66.69 25.24 21.98
C GLY A 32 65.40 24.61 21.46
N SER A 33 64.79 25.24 20.45
CA SER A 33 63.72 24.66 19.65
C SER A 33 63.59 25.49 18.39
N ASN A 34 63.71 24.85 17.22
CA ASN A 34 63.40 25.42 15.91
C ASN A 34 62.01 26.05 15.95
N GLN A 35 61.92 27.36 16.10
CA GLN A 35 60.65 28.07 16.09
C GLN A 35 60.21 28.21 14.64
N ILE A 36 59.34 27.27 14.22
CA ILE A 36 58.57 27.40 12.99
C ILE A 36 57.81 28.73 13.10
N SER A 37 57.97 29.58 12.09
CA SER A 37 57.30 30.88 12.05
C SER A 37 55.79 30.71 12.18
N THR A 38 55.12 31.62 12.90
CA THR A 38 53.66 31.64 13.03
C THR A 38 52.95 31.62 11.67
N THR A 39 53.56 32.23 10.65
CA THR A 39 53.09 32.18 9.26
C THR A 39 53.23 30.80 8.62
N GLU A 40 54.29 30.05 8.93
CA GLU A 40 54.50 28.70 8.43
C GLU A 40 53.54 27.69 9.10
N SER A 41 53.26 27.84 10.40
CA SER A 41 52.21 27.06 11.06
C SER A 41 50.83 27.35 10.47
N PHE A 42 50.50 28.62 10.20
CA PHE A 42 49.24 28.99 9.57
C PHE A 42 49.12 28.42 8.15
N HIS A 43 50.19 28.48 7.35
CA HIS A 43 50.20 27.91 6.01
C HIS A 43 50.01 26.38 6.02
N ARG A 44 50.65 25.67 6.95
CA ARG A 44 50.46 24.22 7.12
C ARG A 44 49.04 23.86 7.56
N GLU A 45 48.40 24.69 8.38
CA GLU A 45 47.02 24.46 8.80
C GLU A 45 46.02 24.79 7.69
N ALA A 46 46.21 25.91 7.00
CA ALA A 46 45.40 26.33 5.85
C ALA A 46 45.48 25.35 4.67
N THR A 47 46.61 24.66 4.48
CA THR A 47 46.75 23.62 3.44
C THR A 47 46.15 22.29 3.86
N LYS A 48 46.21 21.92 5.16
CA LYS A 48 45.55 20.72 5.70
C LYS A 48 44.03 20.81 5.72
N GLN A 49 43.45 22.02 5.80
CA GLN A 49 42.01 22.23 5.82
C GLN A 49 41.35 22.32 4.42
N LYS A 50 42.12 22.20 3.32
CA LYS A 50 41.54 22.19 1.97
C LYS A 50 40.95 20.80 1.69
N LEU A 51 39.63 20.69 1.82
CA LEU A 51 38.89 19.51 1.38
C LEU A 51 39.16 19.23 -0.09
N LEU A 52 39.28 17.96 -0.45
CA LEU A 52 39.40 17.55 -1.85
C LEU A 52 38.11 17.90 -2.61
N PRO A 53 38.19 18.21 -3.92
CA PRO A 53 37.00 18.55 -4.72
C PRO A 53 35.94 17.44 -4.70
N GLU A 54 36.34 16.17 -4.54
CA GLU A 54 35.42 15.04 -4.39
C GLU A 54 34.65 15.06 -3.06
N GLU A 55 35.29 15.46 -1.97
CA GLU A 55 34.67 15.57 -0.66
C GLU A 55 33.65 16.72 -0.65
N ILE A 56 34.00 17.84 -1.28
CA ILE A 56 33.08 18.97 -1.49
C ILE A 56 31.86 18.53 -2.29
N ARG A 57 32.03 17.73 -3.35
CA ARG A 57 30.91 17.17 -4.12
C ARG A 57 30.02 16.25 -3.27
N LYS A 58 30.60 15.39 -2.43
CA LYS A 58 29.85 14.51 -1.52
C LYS A 58 29.05 15.34 -0.51
N ILE A 59 29.68 16.33 0.13
CA ILE A 59 29.02 17.23 1.10
C ILE A 59 27.86 17.97 0.41
N ASN A 60 28.09 18.59 -0.74
CA ASN A 60 27.06 19.30 -1.50
C ASN A 60 25.90 18.38 -1.91
N LYS A 61 26.17 17.14 -2.33
CA LYS A 61 25.13 16.15 -2.65
C LYS A 61 24.28 15.82 -1.43
N THR A 62 24.90 15.62 -0.26
CA THR A 62 24.15 15.35 0.98
C THR A 62 23.32 16.56 1.43
N GLN A 63 23.87 17.77 1.32
CA GLN A 63 23.16 19.01 1.65
C GLN A 63 21.97 19.24 0.73
N LYS A 64 22.15 19.07 -0.58
CA LYS A 64 21.06 19.14 -1.57
C LYS A 64 19.99 18.10 -1.30
N SER A 65 20.37 16.87 -0.96
CA SER A 65 19.41 15.82 -0.57
C SER A 65 18.61 16.21 0.68
N LYS A 66 19.27 16.74 1.72
CA LYS A 66 18.61 17.24 2.94
C LYS A 66 17.64 18.37 2.63
N GLN A 67 18.06 19.35 1.83
CA GLN A 67 17.20 20.47 1.39
C GLN A 67 16.00 19.96 0.59
N ASN A 68 16.21 19.08 -0.39
CA ASN A 68 15.13 18.49 -1.18
C ASN A 68 14.13 17.71 -0.30
N LYS A 69 14.60 16.97 0.70
CA LYS A 69 13.72 16.30 1.67
C LYS A 69 12.87 17.30 2.46
N GLN A 70 13.45 18.43 2.89
CA GLN A 70 12.69 19.48 3.59
C GLN A 70 11.67 20.15 2.67
N VAL A 71 12.05 20.48 1.43
CA VAL A 71 11.14 21.04 0.42
C VAL A 71 10.00 20.08 0.14
N ASN A 72 10.28 18.80 -0.10
CA ASN A 72 9.25 17.79 -0.34
C ASN A 72 8.31 17.63 0.86
N LYS A 73 8.81 17.69 2.10
CA LYS A 73 7.97 17.68 3.30
C LYS A 73 7.04 18.90 3.34
N LYS A 74 7.53 20.10 3.00
CA LYS A 74 6.70 21.32 2.91
C LYS A 74 5.63 21.18 1.82
N VAL A 75 6.04 20.81 0.61
CA VAL A 75 5.13 20.58 -0.53
C VAL A 75 4.03 19.56 -0.19
N LEU A 76 4.35 18.48 0.53
CA LEU A 76 3.35 17.51 0.97
C LEU A 76 2.37 18.10 2.01
N LYS A 77 2.86 18.93 2.94
CA LYS A 77 1.99 19.64 3.89
C LYS A 77 1.07 20.62 3.16
N ASP A 78 1.59 21.39 2.20
CA ASP A 78 0.82 22.36 1.42
C ASP A 78 -0.22 21.65 0.55
N LYS A 79 0.12 20.50 -0.06
CA LYS A 79 -0.84 19.64 -0.78
C LYS A 79 -1.97 19.14 0.13
N LYS A 80 -1.67 18.75 1.37
CA LYS A 80 -2.69 18.34 2.34
C LYS A 80 -3.58 19.51 2.74
N PHE A 81 -2.96 20.67 3.02
CA PHE A 81 -3.66 21.89 3.40
C PHE A 81 -4.60 22.37 2.28
N THR A 82 -4.10 22.50 1.05
CA THR A 82 -4.91 22.88 -0.12
C THR A 82 -6.06 21.91 -0.37
N LYS A 83 -5.84 20.60 -0.19
CA LYS A 83 -6.91 19.59 -0.28
C LYS A 83 -7.98 19.80 0.80
N LEU A 84 -7.58 20.08 2.04
CA LEU A 84 -8.50 20.35 3.14
C LEU A 84 -9.30 21.63 2.91
N MET A 85 -8.65 22.69 2.41
CA MET A 85 -9.32 23.94 2.05
C MET A 85 -10.36 23.72 0.94
N LYS A 86 -9.97 23.03 -0.14
CA LYS A 86 -10.90 22.67 -1.23
C LYS A 86 -12.07 21.84 -0.72
N TYR A 87 -11.82 20.88 0.16
CA TYR A 87 -12.87 20.06 0.76
C TYR A 87 -13.85 20.92 1.58
N LYS A 88 -13.36 21.81 2.44
CA LYS A 88 -14.21 22.68 3.25
C LYS A 88 -15.05 23.63 2.39
N LEU A 89 -14.44 24.22 1.36
CA LEU A 89 -15.11 25.10 0.41
C LEU A 89 -16.27 24.37 -0.29
N ILE A 90 -15.96 23.25 -0.96
CA ILE A 90 -16.95 22.45 -1.69
C ILE A 90 -18.04 21.94 -0.74
N LYS A 91 -17.69 21.53 0.49
CA LYS A 91 -18.68 21.10 1.47
C LYS A 91 -19.64 22.23 1.82
N SER A 92 -19.13 23.43 2.09
CA SER A 92 -19.96 24.60 2.41
C SER A 92 -20.88 25.03 1.27
N HIS A 93 -20.42 24.92 0.02
CA HIS A 93 -21.22 25.20 -1.17
C HIS A 93 -22.27 24.11 -1.42
N LYS A 94 -21.92 22.85 -1.16
CA LYS A 94 -22.85 21.72 -1.26
C LYS A 94 -24.00 21.83 -0.27
N ASP A 95 -23.71 22.24 0.96
CA ASP A 95 -24.75 22.39 2.00
C ASP A 95 -25.73 23.54 1.65
N LYS A 96 -25.37 24.44 0.72
CA LYS A 96 -26.16 25.57 0.24
C LYS A 96 -26.72 25.39 -1.18
N ASP A 97 -26.48 24.23 -1.80
CA ASP A 97 -26.78 23.92 -3.21
C ASP A 97 -26.20 24.91 -4.26
N ASP A 98 -25.16 25.66 -3.90
CA ASP A 98 -24.50 26.65 -4.77
C ASP A 98 -23.13 26.16 -5.25
N LEU A 99 -23.11 25.06 -6.03
CA LEU A 99 -21.88 24.47 -6.55
C LEU A 99 -21.43 25.14 -7.84
N THR A 100 -20.22 25.70 -7.83
CA THR A 100 -19.60 26.26 -9.05
C THR A 100 -19.29 25.16 -10.07
N GLU A 101 -19.36 25.47 -11.37
CA GLU A 101 -19.07 24.51 -12.45
C GLU A 101 -17.70 23.81 -12.31
N GLU A 102 -16.69 24.56 -11.86
CA GLU A 102 -15.34 24.03 -11.62
C GLU A 102 -15.33 22.97 -10.52
N GLU A 103 -16.08 23.20 -9.44
CA GLU A 103 -16.23 22.28 -8.31
C GLU A 103 -16.97 21.01 -8.73
N GLN A 104 -18.04 21.16 -9.52
CA GLN A 104 -18.75 20.03 -10.10
C GLN A 104 -17.86 19.19 -11.02
N LYS A 105 -17.03 19.83 -11.87
CA LYS A 105 -16.07 19.14 -12.73
C LYS A 105 -15.01 18.40 -11.91
N PHE A 106 -14.53 19.01 -10.83
CA PHE A 106 -13.61 18.39 -9.89
C PHE A 106 -14.23 17.16 -9.22
N LEU A 107 -15.47 17.27 -8.72
CA LEU A 107 -16.20 16.16 -8.11
C LEU A 107 -16.45 15.02 -9.10
N ARG A 108 -16.90 15.31 -10.32
CA ARG A 108 -17.06 14.31 -11.39
C ARG A 108 -15.75 13.55 -11.66
N LYS A 109 -14.62 14.26 -11.71
CA LYS A 109 -13.30 13.64 -11.85
C LYS A 109 -12.93 12.76 -10.65
N LEU A 110 -13.27 13.19 -9.44
CA LEU A 110 -13.02 12.44 -8.22
C LEU A 110 -13.87 11.16 -8.16
N ILE A 111 -15.15 11.25 -8.51
CA ILE A 111 -16.08 10.12 -8.61
C ILE A 111 -15.54 9.10 -9.61
N LYS A 112 -15.16 9.52 -10.82
CA LYS A 112 -14.60 8.62 -11.85
C LYS A 112 -13.35 7.88 -11.37
N LYS A 113 -12.46 8.56 -10.63
CA LYS A 113 -11.25 7.94 -10.07
C LYS A 113 -11.56 6.95 -8.96
N ASN A 114 -12.47 7.32 -8.06
CA ASN A 114 -12.81 6.46 -6.93
C ASN A 114 -13.63 5.25 -7.38
N SER A 115 -14.59 5.43 -8.30
CA SER A 115 -15.39 4.33 -8.83
C SER A 115 -14.55 3.33 -9.61
N SER A 116 -13.58 3.79 -10.41
CA SER A 116 -12.63 2.89 -11.08
C SER A 116 -11.68 2.18 -10.10
N ALA A 117 -11.25 2.85 -9.03
CA ALA A 117 -10.45 2.21 -7.98
C ALA A 117 -11.23 1.14 -7.21
N ILE A 118 -12.49 1.43 -6.85
CA ILE A 118 -13.38 0.47 -6.17
C ILE A 118 -13.66 -0.74 -7.07
N ARG A 119 -13.97 -0.51 -8.36
CA ARG A 119 -14.19 -1.58 -9.32
C ARG A 119 -12.95 -2.47 -9.42
N ARG A 120 -11.75 -1.92 -9.61
CA ARG A 120 -10.52 -2.73 -9.67
C ARG A 120 -10.19 -3.46 -8.37
N ALA A 121 -10.54 -2.90 -7.22
CA ALA A 121 -10.24 -3.54 -5.93
C ALA A 121 -11.22 -4.66 -5.57
N GLY A 122 -12.46 -4.60 -6.09
CA GLY A 122 -13.53 -5.54 -5.76
C GLY A 122 -13.92 -6.49 -6.87
N ASP A 123 -13.50 -6.25 -8.11
CA ASP A 123 -13.82 -7.11 -9.25
C ASP A 123 -12.69 -8.11 -9.49
N VAL A 124 -13.06 -9.30 -9.96
CA VAL A 124 -12.09 -10.33 -10.37
C VAL A 124 -11.63 -9.98 -11.78
N ASP A 125 -10.32 -9.74 -11.95
CA ASP A 125 -9.75 -9.30 -13.24
C ASP A 125 -9.82 -10.38 -14.32
N ASP A 126 -9.95 -11.66 -13.95
CA ASP A 126 -10.10 -12.79 -14.87
C ASP A 126 -11.58 -13.03 -15.19
N MET A 127 -11.93 -12.83 -16.46
CA MET A 127 -13.29 -12.97 -16.97
C MET A 127 -13.81 -14.40 -16.85
N MET A 128 -12.94 -15.41 -17.05
CA MET A 128 -13.34 -16.83 -16.95
C MET A 128 -13.71 -17.19 -15.51
N ILE A 129 -12.91 -16.73 -14.54
CA ILE A 129 -13.14 -16.98 -13.11
C ILE A 129 -14.39 -16.23 -12.64
N LYS A 130 -14.63 -15.03 -13.17
CA LYS A 130 -15.83 -14.25 -12.84
C LYS A 130 -17.11 -14.95 -13.32
N GLU A 131 -17.09 -15.49 -14.54
CA GLU A 131 -18.20 -16.28 -15.09
C GLU A 131 -18.46 -17.52 -14.23
N GLU A 132 -17.42 -18.28 -13.85
CA GLU A 132 -17.54 -19.45 -12.97
C GLU A 132 -18.11 -19.08 -11.58
N ILE A 133 -17.64 -17.97 -10.99
CA ILE A 133 -18.17 -17.48 -9.70
C ILE A 133 -19.65 -17.09 -9.81
N ASP A 134 -20.05 -16.45 -10.91
CA ASP A 134 -21.43 -16.03 -11.10
C ASP A 134 -22.35 -17.23 -11.40
N GLU A 135 -21.87 -18.26 -12.11
CA GLU A 135 -22.55 -19.54 -12.27
C GLU A 135 -22.75 -20.24 -10.92
N LEU A 136 -21.70 -20.38 -10.12
CA LEU A 136 -21.77 -20.97 -8.78
C LEU A 136 -22.73 -20.21 -7.87
N ARG A 137 -22.71 -18.87 -7.90
CA ARG A 137 -23.67 -18.04 -7.15
C ARG A 137 -25.10 -18.32 -7.58
N SER A 138 -25.34 -18.46 -8.88
CA SER A 138 -26.66 -18.77 -9.42
C SER A 138 -27.14 -20.16 -8.97
N GLU A 139 -26.25 -21.15 -8.96
CA GLU A 139 -26.54 -22.50 -8.50
C GLU A 139 -26.88 -22.53 -7.00
N ILE A 140 -26.08 -21.85 -6.17
CA ILE A 140 -26.33 -21.72 -4.73
C ILE A 140 -27.70 -21.08 -4.48
N LEU A 141 -28.02 -19.99 -5.19
CA LEU A 141 -29.33 -19.33 -5.08
C LEU A 141 -30.48 -20.25 -5.51
N LEU A 142 -30.29 -21.11 -6.51
CA LEU A 142 -31.29 -22.09 -6.92
C LEU A 142 -31.50 -23.17 -5.85
N LEU A 143 -30.43 -23.61 -5.20
CA LEU A 143 -30.47 -24.59 -4.10
C LEU A 143 -31.13 -24.02 -2.83
N GLU A 144 -30.90 -22.74 -2.52
CA GLU A 144 -31.50 -22.08 -1.36
C GLU A 144 -33.01 -21.82 -1.53
N ASN A 145 -33.47 -21.74 -2.78
CA ASN A 145 -34.89 -21.53 -3.08
C ASN A 145 -35.68 -22.85 -3.04
N GLU A 146 -36.50 -23.06 -2.01
CA GLU A 146 -37.42 -24.23 -1.87
C GLU A 146 -38.30 -24.51 -3.11
N LYS A 147 -38.51 -23.51 -3.97
CA LYS A 147 -39.27 -23.66 -5.22
C LYS A 147 -38.60 -24.61 -6.22
N TYR A 148 -37.28 -24.77 -6.16
CA TYR A 148 -36.52 -25.66 -7.03
C TYR A 148 -36.78 -27.14 -6.68
N ASP A 149 -36.89 -27.48 -5.40
CA ASP A 149 -37.29 -28.82 -4.96
C ASP A 149 -38.74 -29.14 -5.36
N ARG A 150 -39.65 -28.15 -5.26
CA ARG A 150 -41.05 -28.34 -5.65
C ARG A 150 -41.23 -28.52 -7.15
N SER A 151 -40.43 -27.86 -7.99
CA SER A 151 -40.50 -28.02 -9.45
C SER A 151 -39.94 -29.37 -9.90
N ASN A 152 -38.81 -29.80 -9.32
CA ASN A 152 -38.23 -31.12 -9.60
C ASN A 152 -39.14 -32.27 -9.14
N ALA A 153 -39.78 -32.14 -7.98
CA ALA A 153 -40.76 -33.12 -7.49
C ALA A 153 -41.95 -33.26 -8.46
N LYS A 154 -42.52 -32.14 -8.91
CA LYS A 154 -43.61 -32.14 -9.91
C LYS A 154 -43.19 -32.73 -11.26
N GLN A 155 -41.97 -32.46 -11.72
CA GLN A 155 -41.48 -33.07 -12.96
C GLN A 155 -41.33 -34.59 -12.84
N LYS A 156 -40.84 -35.10 -11.70
CA LYS A 156 -40.76 -36.54 -11.45
C LYS A 156 -42.15 -37.18 -11.38
N GLU A 157 -43.10 -36.53 -10.71
CA GLU A 157 -44.48 -37.00 -10.63
C GLU A 157 -45.15 -37.05 -12.00
N ASN A 158 -45.01 -36.00 -12.80
CA ASN A 158 -45.54 -35.95 -14.17
C ASN A 158 -44.91 -37.02 -15.08
N ARG A 159 -43.60 -37.29 -14.94
CA ARG A 159 -42.94 -38.40 -15.65
C ARG A 159 -43.49 -39.76 -15.23
N LEU A 160 -43.75 -39.94 -13.94
CA LEU A 160 -44.31 -41.18 -13.41
C LEU A 160 -45.76 -41.39 -13.88
N GLN A 161 -46.57 -40.33 -13.88
CA GLN A 161 -47.94 -40.35 -14.40
C GLN A 161 -47.95 -40.63 -15.90
N ALA A 162 -47.12 -39.94 -16.68
CA ALA A 162 -46.99 -40.19 -18.13
C ALA A 162 -46.50 -41.61 -18.44
N PHE A 163 -45.66 -42.21 -17.59
CA PHE A 163 -45.25 -43.61 -17.75
C PHE A 163 -46.38 -44.59 -17.42
N LYS A 164 -47.13 -44.35 -16.34
CA LYS A 164 -48.32 -45.14 -15.99
C LYS A 164 -49.40 -45.06 -17.06
N GLU A 165 -49.61 -43.89 -17.62
CA GLU A 165 -50.57 -43.67 -18.70
C GLU A 165 -50.17 -44.44 -19.97
N LYS A 166 -48.87 -44.45 -20.32
CA LYS A 166 -48.33 -45.25 -21.43
C LYS A 166 -48.43 -46.76 -21.23
N ILE A 167 -48.39 -47.24 -19.97
CA ILE A 167 -48.65 -48.64 -19.63
C ILE A 167 -50.13 -48.95 -19.79
N ALA A 168 -51.01 -48.08 -19.28
CA ALA A 168 -52.46 -48.25 -19.35
C ALA A 168 -52.99 -48.17 -20.79
N SER A 169 -52.40 -47.32 -21.63
CA SER A 169 -52.71 -47.23 -23.06
C SER A 169 -52.11 -48.37 -23.89
N GLY A 170 -51.41 -49.32 -23.26
CA GLY A 170 -50.79 -50.48 -23.91
C GLY A 170 -49.65 -50.13 -24.86
N THR A 171 -49.19 -48.88 -24.88
CA THR A 171 -48.15 -48.39 -25.80
C THR A 171 -46.76 -48.81 -25.34
N VAL A 172 -46.58 -49.05 -24.04
CA VAL A 172 -45.32 -49.52 -23.44
C VAL A 172 -45.60 -50.72 -22.54
N SER A 173 -45.03 -51.86 -22.87
CA SER A 173 -45.03 -53.07 -22.03
C SER A 173 -44.21 -52.83 -20.76
N TYR A 174 -44.72 -53.28 -19.61
CA TYR A 174 -43.95 -53.22 -18.36
C TYR A 174 -42.67 -54.06 -18.51
N PRO A 175 -41.48 -53.51 -18.21
CA PRO A 175 -40.24 -54.28 -18.33
C PRO A 175 -40.32 -55.47 -17.35
N GLY A 176 -40.31 -56.69 -17.89
CA GLY A 176 -40.42 -57.94 -17.12
C GLY A 176 -41.77 -58.65 -17.20
N LEU A 177 -42.80 -58.05 -17.80
CA LEU A 177 -44.03 -58.75 -18.16
C LEU A 177 -43.91 -59.26 -19.60
N THR A 178 -44.07 -60.56 -19.83
CA THR A 178 -43.82 -61.17 -21.14
C THR A 178 -44.86 -60.69 -22.16
N PRO A 179 -44.45 -60.06 -23.28
CA PRO A 179 -45.37 -59.76 -24.36
C PRO A 179 -45.85 -61.08 -24.96
N GLY A 180 -47.11 -61.44 -24.70
CA GLY A 180 -47.69 -62.72 -25.12
C GLY A 180 -48.39 -63.51 -24.02
N LEU A 181 -48.42 -63.03 -22.76
CA LEU A 181 -49.32 -63.61 -21.76
C LEU A 181 -50.76 -63.22 -22.14
N ALA A 182 -51.60 -64.21 -22.46
CA ALA A 182 -52.97 -63.98 -22.90
C ALA A 182 -53.82 -63.37 -21.77
N PRO A 183 -54.68 -62.39 -22.05
CA PRO A 183 -55.63 -61.90 -21.07
C PRO A 183 -56.66 -63.01 -20.81
N VAL A 184 -56.52 -63.69 -19.67
CA VAL A 184 -57.46 -64.71 -19.21
C VAL A 184 -58.70 -63.99 -18.66
N GLY A 185 -59.88 -64.28 -19.19
CA GLY A 185 -61.13 -63.70 -18.73
C GLY A 185 -61.56 -64.31 -17.40
N LEU A 186 -62.26 -63.55 -16.55
CA LEU A 186 -62.87 -64.08 -15.32
C LEU A 186 -63.92 -65.18 -15.59
N ASP A 187 -64.39 -65.28 -16.84
CA ASP A 187 -65.36 -66.29 -17.29
C ASP A 187 -64.68 -67.62 -17.72
N ASP A 188 -63.34 -67.66 -17.85
CA ASP A 188 -62.58 -68.87 -18.20
C ASP A 188 -62.21 -69.73 -16.96
N GLU A 189 -62.53 -69.28 -15.73
CA GLU A 189 -62.33 -70.05 -14.50
C GLU A 189 -63.51 -70.97 -14.13
N SER A 190 -64.61 -70.94 -14.91
CA SER A 190 -65.86 -71.65 -14.59
C SER A 190 -66.34 -72.65 -15.65
N ASP A 191 -65.43 -73.39 -16.27
CA ASP A 191 -65.74 -74.70 -16.85
C ASP A 191 -64.58 -75.65 -16.52
N GLU A 192 -64.93 -76.83 -15.99
CA GLU A 192 -64.00 -77.86 -15.50
C GLU A 192 -63.03 -78.34 -16.59
N GLU A 193 -61.73 -78.07 -16.40
CA GLU A 193 -60.60 -78.96 -16.71
C GLU A 193 -59.37 -78.66 -15.83
#